data_AF-A0A4U6XTW7-F1
#
_entry.id   AF-A0A4U6XTW7-F1
#
_cell.length_a   1.000
_cell.length_b   1.000
_cell.length_c   1.000
_cell.angle_alpha   90.00
_cell.angle_beta   90.00
_cell.angle_gamma   90.00
#
_symmetry.space_group_name_H-M   'P 1'
#
loop_
_entity.id
_entity.type
_entity.pdbx_description
1 polymer ?
#
loop_
_entity_poly.entity_id
_entity_poly.type
_entity_poly.pdbx_seq_one_letter_code
_entity_poly.pdbx_strand_id
1 'polypeptide(L)'
;MTTRLSRPSLVIQHPVRPPLTPVDLPADPTPASLAYDTNASTNPAPFLLSPILNLPLSFGSAYVGEVFSCTLCANHDVPDPAMAPLGPGGQPLAGAASPKRKSIRDVRIEAEMKTPGANSIQKLELSPPNPSDDTKGTDLDPGDTLQRIVNFDLKEEGNHVLAVTVSYYEATETSGKTRTFRKLYQFICKSSLIVRTKIGPLAPAARHGGRRWALEAQLENCSEDIIQLEKVVLDLADGLGYADCNWEAGRGGGDGDGDARPVLHPGEVEQVCFVVEEAGGSPRAQQGEDGRIMFGILGIGWRGEMGNRGFLSTGKLGTRPIA
;
A
#
# COMPACT_ATOMS: atom_id res chain seq x y z
N MET A 1 -9.55 23.60 -9.59
CA MET A 1 -8.08 23.39 -9.55
C MET A 1 -7.83 21.98 -9.01
N THR A 2 -7.26 21.04 -9.78
CA THR A 2 -7.16 19.61 -9.37
C THR A 2 -6.19 19.43 -8.19
N THR A 3 -6.71 19.19 -6.99
CA THR A 3 -5.93 18.83 -5.80
C THR A 3 -5.29 17.45 -6.04
N ARG A 4 -3.96 17.38 -5.88
CA ARG A 4 -3.10 16.29 -6.38
C ARG A 4 -2.96 15.12 -5.40
N LEU A 5 -2.72 13.96 -6.00
CA LEU A 5 -2.86 12.60 -5.47
C LEU A 5 -1.55 12.03 -4.89
N SER A 6 -1.50 11.81 -3.58
CA SER A 6 -0.55 10.88 -2.94
C SER A 6 -0.91 10.66 -1.47
N ARG A 7 -0.45 9.53 -0.91
CA ARG A 7 -0.39 9.35 0.55
C ARG A 7 0.74 10.23 1.10
N PRO A 8 0.59 10.82 2.29
CA PRO A 8 1.69 11.56 2.90
C PRO A 8 2.89 10.63 3.10
N SER A 9 4.08 11.08 2.71
CA SER A 9 5.34 10.35 2.90
C SER A 9 6.23 11.13 3.86
N LEU A 10 7.08 10.42 4.59
CA LEU A 10 8.07 11.06 5.45
C LEU A 10 9.16 11.68 4.56
N VAL A 11 9.38 12.99 4.69
CA VAL A 11 10.52 13.66 4.06
C VAL A 11 11.58 13.87 5.12
N ILE A 12 12.70 13.15 5.00
CA ILE A 12 13.88 13.41 5.83
C ILE A 12 14.48 14.74 5.36
N GLN A 13 14.18 15.83 6.06
CA GLN A 13 14.97 17.06 5.91
C GLN A 13 16.21 16.95 6.79
N HIS A 14 17.38 17.04 6.16
CA HIS A 14 18.57 17.45 6.88
C HIS A 14 18.40 18.90 7.29
N PRO A 15 18.76 19.28 8.53
CA PRO A 15 18.81 20.68 8.91
C PRO A 15 19.74 21.41 7.93
N VAL A 16 19.17 22.27 7.09
CA VAL A 16 19.97 23.10 6.20
C VAL A 16 20.65 24.12 7.10
N ARG A 17 21.91 23.86 7.47
CA ARG A 17 22.80 24.94 7.90
C ARG A 17 22.81 25.93 6.73
N PRO A 18 22.47 27.22 6.93
CA PRO A 18 22.62 28.19 5.87
C PRO A 18 24.07 28.13 5.37
N PRO A 19 24.32 28.10 4.05
CA PRO A 19 25.68 28.18 3.57
C PRO A 19 26.24 29.50 4.08
N LEU A 20 27.31 29.44 4.89
CA LEU A 20 28.07 30.53 5.55
C LEU A 20 27.93 30.72 7.07
N THR A 21 27.30 29.83 7.86
CA THR A 21 27.41 29.92 9.33
C THR A 21 28.80 29.47 9.85
N PRO A 22 29.52 30.31 10.63
CA PRO A 22 30.81 29.94 11.24
C PRO A 22 30.70 28.75 12.20
N VAL A 23 31.77 27.96 12.31
CA VAL A 23 31.81 26.68 13.04
C VAL A 23 31.67 26.83 14.57
N ASP A 24 31.93 28.02 15.13
CA ASP A 24 32.15 28.21 16.57
C ASP A 24 30.96 28.76 17.37
N LEU A 25 29.75 28.82 16.80
CA LEU A 25 28.55 29.22 17.55
C LEU A 25 27.80 27.99 18.09
N PRO A 26 27.46 27.94 19.41
CA PRO A 26 26.55 26.94 19.95
C PRO A 26 25.20 27.04 19.24
N ALA A 27 24.67 25.90 18.81
CA ALA A 27 23.36 25.84 18.16
C ALA A 27 22.26 26.05 19.20
N ASP A 28 21.81 27.29 19.40
CA ASP A 28 20.56 27.52 20.12
C ASP A 28 19.40 27.01 19.26
N PRO A 29 18.60 26.03 19.73
CA PRO A 29 17.47 25.52 18.97
C PRO A 29 16.41 26.61 18.81
N THR A 30 15.90 26.77 17.59
CA THR A 30 14.83 27.73 17.31
C THR A 30 13.54 27.37 18.07
N PRO A 31 12.75 28.35 18.56
CA PRO A 31 11.58 28.13 19.42
C PRO A 31 10.43 27.30 18.83
N ALA A 32 10.50 26.93 17.54
CA ALA A 32 9.53 26.05 16.89
C ALA A 32 9.67 24.56 17.31
N SER A 33 10.63 24.24 18.21
CA SER A 33 10.88 22.91 18.75
C SER A 33 10.29 22.66 20.16
N LEU A 34 9.53 23.63 20.71
CA LEU A 34 8.87 23.51 22.02
C LEU A 34 7.48 22.85 21.91
N ALA A 35 7.43 21.57 21.56
CA ALA A 35 6.21 20.78 21.62
C ALA A 35 6.43 19.43 22.32
N TYR A 36 6.91 19.44 23.58
CA TYR A 36 6.66 18.38 24.56
C TYR A 36 7.11 18.80 25.97
N ASP A 37 6.17 19.01 26.90
CA ASP A 37 6.50 19.14 28.34
C ASP A 37 6.61 17.75 28.96
N THR A 38 7.80 17.38 29.44
CA THR A 38 8.22 16.04 29.84
C THR A 38 7.78 15.60 31.26
N ASN A 39 6.79 16.26 31.87
CA ASN A 39 6.38 15.95 33.25
C ASN A 39 5.39 14.78 33.41
N ALA A 40 4.96 14.14 32.31
CA ALA A 40 4.12 12.94 32.37
C ALA A 40 4.93 11.70 31.95
N SER A 41 5.04 10.75 32.88
CA SER A 41 5.60 9.40 32.69
C SER A 41 4.74 8.54 31.75
N THR A 42 4.58 8.95 30.49
CA THR A 42 3.80 8.23 29.48
C THR A 42 4.65 7.65 28.34
N ASN A 43 5.98 7.77 28.39
CA ASN A 43 6.82 7.31 27.29
C ASN A 43 8.19 6.73 27.75
N PRO A 44 8.28 5.40 27.96
CA PRO A 44 9.51 4.74 28.43
C PRO A 44 10.56 4.44 27.34
N ALA A 45 10.34 4.78 26.07
CA ALA A 45 11.31 4.54 24.99
C ALA A 45 11.47 5.77 24.06
N PRO A 46 12.70 6.16 23.68
CA PRO A 46 12.91 7.30 22.80
C PRO A 46 12.49 6.93 21.37
N PHE A 47 11.36 7.47 20.91
CA PHE A 47 11.03 7.50 19.48
C PHE A 47 11.40 8.87 18.92
N LEU A 48 11.98 8.88 17.71
CA LEU A 48 12.33 10.09 17.00
C LEU A 48 11.03 10.85 16.64
N LEU A 49 10.99 12.15 16.95
CA LEU A 49 9.92 13.04 16.52
C LEU A 49 9.74 12.91 15.00
N SER A 50 8.52 12.54 14.60
CA SER A 50 8.17 12.17 13.23
C SER A 50 8.59 13.25 12.22
N PRO A 51 9.19 12.89 11.08
CA PRO A 51 9.37 13.80 9.96
C PRO A 51 8.03 14.42 9.53
N ILE A 52 8.07 15.66 9.03
CA ILE A 52 6.88 16.40 8.58
C ILE A 52 6.19 15.60 7.47
N LEU A 53 4.90 15.31 7.66
CA LEU A 53 4.04 14.66 6.67
C LEU A 53 3.76 15.64 5.52
N ASN A 54 4.46 15.48 4.40
CA ASN A 54 4.15 16.20 3.17
C ASN A 54 3.49 15.25 2.17
N LEU A 55 2.55 15.78 1.39
CA LEU A 55 1.97 15.05 0.25
C LEU A 55 2.97 15.14 -0.93
N PRO A 56 3.61 14.03 -1.36
CA PRO A 56 4.54 14.06 -2.48
C PRO A 56 3.84 14.47 -3.79
N LEU A 57 4.60 15.13 -4.67
CA LEU A 57 4.14 15.74 -5.93
C LEU A 57 3.67 14.73 -7.00
N SER A 58 3.95 13.43 -6.80
CA SER A 58 3.61 12.31 -7.67
C SER A 58 3.17 11.11 -6.83
N PHE A 59 2.59 10.10 -7.49
CA PHE A 59 2.55 8.75 -6.93
C PHE A 59 3.99 8.42 -6.51
N GLY A 60 4.20 8.13 -5.22
CA GLY A 60 5.50 7.72 -4.73
C GLY A 60 5.94 6.39 -5.37
N SER A 61 7.01 5.81 -4.88
CA SER A 61 7.37 4.43 -5.24
C SER A 61 6.21 3.49 -4.85
N ALA A 62 5.80 2.62 -5.78
CA ALA A 62 4.77 1.63 -5.55
C ALA A 62 5.42 0.24 -5.53
N TYR A 63 5.14 -0.57 -4.53
CA TYR A 63 5.79 -1.86 -4.36
C TYR A 63 4.82 -3.04 -4.38
N VAL A 64 5.29 -4.17 -4.90
CA VAL A 64 4.53 -5.43 -4.91
C VAL A 64 4.34 -5.91 -3.47
N GLY A 65 3.13 -6.34 -3.19
CA GLY A 65 2.66 -6.79 -1.89
C GLY A 65 2.00 -5.70 -1.06
N GLU A 66 2.08 -4.44 -1.49
CA GLU A 66 1.40 -3.33 -0.82
C GLU A 66 0.03 -3.00 -1.46
N VAL A 67 -0.77 -2.24 -0.73
CA VAL A 67 -2.04 -1.71 -1.24
C VAL A 67 -1.83 -0.32 -1.82
N PHE A 68 -1.95 -0.19 -3.14
CA PHE A 68 -2.09 1.10 -3.80
C PHE A 68 -3.41 1.73 -3.39
N SER A 69 -3.34 2.92 -2.78
CA SER A 69 -4.55 3.69 -2.48
C SER A 69 -4.45 5.12 -2.96
N CYS A 70 -5.59 5.63 -3.43
CA CYS A 70 -5.68 6.89 -4.15
C CYS A 70 -7.05 7.51 -3.89
N THR A 71 -7.07 8.83 -3.67
CA THR A 71 -8.33 9.57 -3.54
C THR A 71 -8.68 10.25 -4.86
N LEU A 72 -9.87 9.98 -5.38
CA LEU A 72 -10.45 10.57 -6.57
C LEU A 72 -11.45 11.65 -6.16
N CYS A 73 -11.27 12.87 -6.65
CA CYS A 73 -12.18 13.98 -6.38
C CYS A 73 -12.73 14.55 -7.69
N ALA A 74 -14.05 14.69 -7.78
CA ALA A 74 -14.73 15.43 -8.82
C ALA A 74 -15.35 16.70 -8.20
N ASN A 75 -14.80 17.85 -8.55
CA ASN A 75 -15.17 19.13 -7.95
C ASN A 75 -16.08 19.92 -8.91
N HIS A 76 -17.15 20.48 -8.39
CA HIS A 76 -18.01 21.41 -9.11
C HIS A 76 -17.49 22.85 -8.96
N ASP A 77 -16.47 23.22 -9.74
CA ASP A 77 -15.83 24.54 -9.67
C ASP A 77 -16.58 25.63 -10.50
N VAL A 78 -17.81 25.38 -10.96
CA VAL A 78 -18.58 26.39 -11.72
C VAL A 78 -19.03 27.50 -10.76
N PRO A 79 -18.74 28.78 -11.04
CA PRO A 79 -19.22 29.88 -10.22
C PRO A 79 -20.74 29.88 -10.14
N ASP A 80 -21.30 30.06 -8.95
CA ASP A 80 -22.74 30.25 -8.80
C ASP A 80 -23.16 31.49 -9.62
N PRO A 81 -24.11 31.37 -10.57
CA PRO A 81 -24.65 32.52 -11.29
C PRO A 81 -25.17 33.64 -10.37
N ALA A 82 -25.57 33.33 -9.13
CA ALA A 82 -25.99 34.32 -8.13
C ALA A 82 -24.82 35.12 -7.51
N MET A 83 -23.58 34.63 -7.64
CA MET A 83 -22.35 35.25 -7.14
C MET A 83 -21.56 35.97 -8.24
N ALA A 84 -22.16 36.16 -9.42
CA ALA A 84 -21.55 36.95 -10.49
C ALA A 84 -21.28 38.40 -10.00
N PRO A 85 -20.09 38.97 -10.27
CA PRO A 85 -19.74 40.30 -9.78
C PRO A 85 -20.77 41.33 -10.24
N LEU A 86 -21.44 41.95 -9.27
CA LEU A 86 -22.36 43.06 -9.49
C LEU A 86 -21.55 44.32 -9.79
N GLY A 87 -21.96 45.09 -10.79
CA GLY A 87 -21.40 46.40 -11.05
C GLY A 87 -21.72 47.41 -9.94
N PRO A 88 -21.06 48.58 -9.92
CA PRO A 88 -21.43 49.66 -9.02
C PRO A 88 -22.90 50.02 -9.21
N GLY A 89 -23.72 49.86 -8.16
CA GLY A 89 -25.18 50.04 -8.20
C GLY A 89 -26.01 48.76 -8.17
N GLY A 90 -25.41 47.57 -7.97
CA GLY A 90 -26.14 46.31 -7.82
C GLY A 90 -26.75 45.78 -9.12
N GLN A 91 -26.40 46.37 -10.26
CA GLN A 91 -26.79 45.89 -11.59
C GLN A 91 -25.74 44.94 -12.17
N PRO A 92 -26.15 43.88 -12.90
CA PRO A 92 -25.23 43.06 -13.68
C PRO A 92 -24.44 43.92 -14.68
N LEU A 93 -23.14 43.67 -14.86
CA LEU A 93 -22.34 44.39 -15.85
C LEU A 93 -22.98 44.30 -17.26
N ALA A 94 -23.19 45.45 -17.90
CA ALA A 94 -23.73 45.53 -19.26
C ALA A 94 -22.81 44.79 -20.25
N GLY A 95 -23.36 43.75 -20.90
CA GLY A 95 -22.62 42.86 -21.81
C GLY A 95 -22.41 41.44 -21.31
N ALA A 96 -22.66 41.17 -20.02
CA ALA A 96 -22.72 39.79 -19.52
C ALA A 96 -24.05 39.16 -19.94
N ALA A 97 -24.01 38.10 -20.77
CA ALA A 97 -25.17 37.26 -21.00
C ALA A 97 -25.70 36.76 -19.64
N SER A 98 -27.03 36.77 -19.45
CA SER A 98 -27.66 36.20 -18.26
C SER A 98 -27.04 34.83 -17.97
N PRO A 99 -26.40 34.60 -16.81
CA PRO A 99 -25.66 33.38 -16.60
C PRO A 99 -26.66 32.23 -16.53
N LYS A 100 -26.71 31.43 -17.61
CA LYS A 100 -27.62 30.29 -17.70
C LYS A 100 -27.32 29.37 -16.53
N ARG A 101 -28.29 29.16 -15.65
CA ARG A 101 -28.12 28.29 -14.47
C ARG A 101 -27.90 26.86 -14.95
N LYS A 102 -26.69 26.36 -14.74
CA LYS A 102 -26.30 24.98 -15.06
C LYS A 102 -26.39 24.16 -13.78
N SER A 103 -27.14 23.08 -13.82
CA SER A 103 -27.21 22.10 -12.73
C SER A 103 -26.42 20.88 -13.15
N ILE A 104 -25.49 20.43 -12.30
CA ILE A 104 -24.73 19.20 -12.51
C ILE A 104 -25.36 18.12 -11.64
N ARG A 105 -25.78 17.04 -12.29
CA ARG A 105 -26.51 15.94 -11.67
C ARG A 105 -25.88 14.61 -12.03
N ASP A 106 -26.25 13.57 -11.30
CA ASP A 106 -25.88 12.19 -11.62
C ASP A 106 -24.36 12.00 -11.82
N VAL A 107 -23.54 12.65 -10.99
CA VAL A 107 -22.08 12.54 -11.05
C VAL A 107 -21.66 11.16 -10.58
N ARG A 108 -20.88 10.47 -11.40
CA ARG A 108 -20.35 9.12 -11.13
C ARG A 108 -18.86 9.08 -11.43
N ILE A 109 -18.14 8.38 -10.58
CA ILE A 109 -16.72 8.08 -10.75
C ILE A 109 -16.62 6.57 -10.90
N GLU A 110 -16.01 6.13 -11.99
CA GLU A 110 -15.64 4.74 -12.22
C GLU A 110 -14.13 4.65 -12.34
N ALA A 111 -13.54 3.61 -11.75
CA ALA A 111 -12.12 3.36 -11.82
C ALA A 111 -11.86 1.94 -12.30
N GLU A 112 -10.80 1.80 -13.09
CA GLU A 112 -10.36 0.55 -13.67
C GLU A 112 -8.84 0.47 -13.55
N MET A 113 -8.31 -0.70 -13.19
CA MET A 113 -6.89 -0.96 -13.16
C MET A 113 -6.51 -1.90 -14.31
N LYS A 114 -5.43 -1.57 -15.00
CA LYS A 114 -4.74 -2.46 -15.92
C LYS A 114 -3.39 -2.83 -15.30
N THR A 115 -3.18 -4.12 -15.06
CA THR A 115 -1.91 -4.65 -14.53
C THR A 115 -0.98 -5.14 -15.65
N PRO A 116 0.33 -5.25 -15.37
CA PRO A 116 1.31 -5.82 -16.29
C PRO A 116 1.05 -7.30 -16.55
N GLY A 117 0.65 -7.67 -17.77
CA GLY A 117 0.44 -9.06 -18.15
C GLY A 117 -1.01 -9.55 -18.06
N ALA A 118 -1.91 -8.78 -17.45
CA ALA A 118 -3.34 -9.04 -17.55
C ALA A 118 -3.86 -8.72 -18.96
N ASN A 119 -4.57 -9.69 -19.55
CA ASN A 119 -5.28 -9.52 -20.81
C ASN A 119 -6.63 -8.78 -20.63
N SER A 120 -7.07 -8.59 -19.38
CA SER A 120 -8.31 -7.90 -19.03
C SER A 120 -8.06 -6.71 -18.12
N ILE A 121 -8.99 -5.75 -18.17
CA ILE A 121 -9.02 -4.59 -17.31
C ILE A 121 -9.90 -4.93 -16.10
N GLN A 122 -9.43 -4.65 -14.89
CA GLN A 122 -10.18 -4.90 -13.67
C GLN A 122 -10.94 -3.65 -13.23
N LYS A 123 -12.28 -3.71 -13.17
CA LYS A 123 -13.08 -2.65 -12.56
C LYS A 123 -12.84 -2.64 -11.04
N LEU A 124 -12.62 -1.45 -10.48
CA LEU A 124 -12.31 -1.26 -9.07
C LEU A 124 -13.55 -0.85 -8.29
N GLU A 125 -13.69 -1.42 -7.10
CA GLU A 125 -14.67 -0.95 -6.12
C GLU A 125 -14.14 0.30 -5.41
N LEU A 126 -15.00 1.32 -5.32
CA LEU A 126 -14.66 2.60 -4.74
C LEU A 126 -15.26 2.75 -3.35
N SER A 127 -14.49 3.28 -2.42
CA SER A 127 -14.93 3.59 -1.05
C SER A 127 -15.15 5.10 -0.85
N PRO A 128 -16.17 5.55 -0.09
CA PRO A 128 -17.27 4.74 0.42
C PRO A 128 -18.12 4.18 -0.74
N PRO A 129 -18.82 3.05 -0.55
CA PRO A 129 -19.74 2.52 -1.54
C PRO A 129 -20.88 3.52 -1.82
N ASN A 130 -21.50 3.43 -2.99
CA ASN A 130 -22.62 4.30 -3.32
C ASN A 130 -23.76 4.12 -2.28
N PRO A 131 -24.30 5.20 -1.70
CA PRO A 131 -25.32 5.11 -0.64
C PRO A 131 -26.70 4.66 -1.14
N SER A 132 -26.89 4.44 -2.45
CA SER A 132 -28.11 3.89 -3.04
C SER A 132 -27.78 3.15 -4.33
N ASP A 133 -28.56 2.10 -4.62
CA ASP A 133 -28.69 1.34 -5.88
C ASP A 133 -27.79 1.86 -7.03
N ASP A 134 -26.90 1.02 -7.57
CA ASP A 134 -25.80 1.31 -8.54
C ASP A 134 -26.17 2.18 -9.77
N THR A 135 -27.45 2.48 -9.93
CA THR A 135 -28.04 3.25 -11.00
C THR A 135 -28.23 4.74 -10.71
N LYS A 136 -28.02 5.25 -9.48
CA LYS A 136 -28.14 6.69 -9.17
C LYS A 136 -26.79 7.31 -8.79
N GLY A 137 -26.31 8.26 -9.59
CA GLY A 137 -25.17 9.11 -9.28
C GLY A 137 -25.52 10.22 -8.29
N THR A 138 -24.51 11.01 -7.93
CA THR A 138 -24.62 12.07 -6.91
C THR A 138 -24.84 13.43 -7.58
N ASP A 139 -25.84 14.18 -7.13
CA ASP A 139 -26.02 15.57 -7.55
C ASP A 139 -25.05 16.47 -6.77
N LEU A 140 -24.40 17.42 -7.45
CA LEU A 140 -23.40 18.31 -6.85
C LEU A 140 -23.80 19.77 -7.05
N ASP A 141 -23.92 20.50 -5.94
CA ASP A 141 -24.10 21.95 -5.99
C ASP A 141 -22.78 22.67 -6.31
N PRO A 142 -22.83 23.93 -6.76
CA PRO A 142 -21.62 24.74 -6.97
C PRO A 142 -20.75 24.81 -5.72
N GLY A 143 -19.47 24.43 -5.86
CA GLY A 143 -18.52 24.32 -4.76
C GLY A 143 -18.43 22.95 -4.10
N ASP A 144 -19.37 22.03 -4.36
CA ASP A 144 -19.33 20.68 -3.81
C ASP A 144 -18.31 19.79 -4.51
N THR A 145 -17.95 18.70 -3.81
CA THR A 145 -17.00 17.71 -4.31
C THR A 145 -17.50 16.30 -4.03
N LEU A 146 -17.49 15.45 -5.06
CA LEU A 146 -17.64 14.01 -4.90
C LEU A 146 -16.26 13.39 -4.72
N GLN A 147 -16.02 12.80 -3.54
CA GLN A 147 -14.78 12.11 -3.22
C GLN A 147 -14.97 10.59 -3.17
N ARG A 148 -14.01 9.84 -3.72
CA ARG A 148 -13.90 8.38 -3.66
C ARG A 148 -12.48 7.95 -3.41
N ILE A 149 -12.31 6.74 -2.90
CA ILE A 149 -11.03 6.14 -2.56
C ILE A 149 -10.93 4.82 -3.33
N VAL A 150 -9.85 4.69 -4.09
CA VAL A 150 -9.40 3.45 -4.72
C VAL A 150 -8.49 2.75 -3.72
N ASN A 151 -8.69 1.43 -3.56
CA ASN A 151 -7.74 0.53 -2.91
C ASN A 151 -7.48 -0.64 -3.86
N PHE A 152 -6.22 -0.96 -4.11
CA PHE A 152 -5.83 -1.99 -5.06
C PHE A 152 -4.55 -2.69 -4.60
N ASP A 153 -4.61 -4.01 -4.43
CA ASP A 153 -3.45 -4.80 -4.03
C ASP A 153 -2.50 -5.00 -5.21
N LEU A 154 -1.26 -4.56 -5.07
CA LEU A 154 -0.24 -4.69 -6.11
C LEU A 154 0.39 -6.08 -6.03
N LYS A 155 0.14 -6.92 -7.04
CA LYS A 155 0.63 -8.31 -7.06
C LYS A 155 1.70 -8.57 -8.11
N GLU A 156 1.84 -7.68 -9.08
CA GLU A 156 2.67 -7.87 -10.26
C GLU A 156 3.65 -6.70 -10.39
N GLU A 157 4.85 -6.96 -10.90
CA GLU A 157 5.84 -5.93 -11.19
C GLU A 157 5.59 -5.29 -12.57
N GLY A 158 5.91 -4.01 -12.69
CA GLY A 158 5.89 -3.30 -13.96
C GLY A 158 4.80 -2.25 -14.08
N ASN A 159 4.42 -1.96 -15.33
CA ASN A 159 3.59 -0.82 -15.68
C ASN A 159 2.08 -1.01 -15.41
N HIS A 160 1.57 -0.27 -14.43
CA HIS A 160 0.14 -0.22 -14.09
C HIS A 160 -0.50 1.03 -14.66
N VAL A 161 -1.75 0.92 -15.10
CA VAL A 161 -2.55 2.05 -15.56
C VAL A 161 -3.88 2.10 -14.83
N LEU A 162 -4.07 3.14 -14.01
CA LEU A 162 -5.36 3.48 -13.42
C LEU A 162 -6.14 4.36 -14.40
N ALA A 163 -7.23 3.83 -14.95
CA ALA A 163 -8.16 4.55 -15.79
C ALA A 163 -9.36 5.02 -14.97
N VAL A 164 -9.56 6.34 -14.89
CA VAL A 164 -10.67 6.95 -14.15
C VAL A 164 -11.60 7.60 -15.16
N THR A 165 -12.87 7.20 -15.13
CA THR A 165 -13.94 7.76 -15.95
C THR A 165 -14.89 8.51 -15.03
N VAL A 166 -15.15 9.78 -15.34
CA VAL A 166 -16.16 10.57 -14.66
C VAL A 166 -17.27 10.88 -15.64
N SER A 167 -18.50 10.53 -15.28
CA SER A 167 -19.71 10.87 -16.02
C SER A 167 -20.61 11.76 -15.17
N TYR A 168 -21.30 12.69 -15.81
CA TYR A 168 -22.28 13.57 -15.17
C TYR A 168 -23.30 14.07 -16.18
N TYR A 169 -24.46 14.47 -15.69
CA TYR A 169 -25.50 15.11 -16.47
C TYR A 169 -25.46 16.62 -16.28
N GLU A 170 -25.19 17.36 -17.35
CA GLU A 170 -25.30 18.82 -17.36
C GLU A 170 -26.71 19.21 -17.80
N ALA A 171 -27.49 19.81 -16.90
CA ALA A 171 -28.81 20.35 -17.19
C ALA A 171 -28.77 21.88 -17.29
N THR A 172 -29.39 22.41 -18.34
CA THR A 172 -29.74 23.82 -18.52
C THR A 172 -31.27 23.94 -18.55
N GLU A 173 -31.81 25.15 -18.41
CA GLU A 173 -33.27 25.40 -18.35
C GLU A 173 -34.08 24.77 -19.50
N THR A 174 -33.47 24.58 -20.67
CA THR A 174 -34.17 24.09 -21.88
C THR A 174 -33.61 22.77 -22.45
N SER A 175 -32.53 22.23 -21.88
CA SER A 175 -31.86 21.03 -22.41
C SER A 175 -30.92 20.43 -21.39
N GLY A 176 -30.68 19.11 -21.45
CA GLY A 176 -29.60 18.50 -20.68
C GLY A 176 -28.86 17.43 -21.49
N LYS A 177 -27.59 17.24 -21.15
CA LYS A 177 -26.67 16.36 -21.86
C LYS A 177 -25.75 15.64 -20.88
N THR A 178 -25.63 14.33 -21.05
CA THR A 178 -24.61 13.53 -20.36
C THR A 178 -23.23 13.82 -20.94
N ARG A 179 -22.27 14.11 -20.07
CA ARG A 179 -20.86 14.30 -20.39
C ARG A 179 -20.04 13.25 -19.67
N THR A 180 -19.00 12.80 -20.36
CA THR A 180 -18.05 11.84 -19.81
C THR A 180 -16.65 12.26 -20.20
N PHE A 181 -15.71 12.14 -19.27
CA PHE A 181 -14.29 12.23 -19.57
C PHE A 181 -13.54 11.09 -18.89
N ARG A 182 -12.47 10.64 -19.52
CA ARG A 182 -11.63 9.55 -19.03
C ARG A 182 -10.19 10.03 -18.93
N LYS A 183 -9.55 9.76 -17.81
CA LYS A 183 -8.14 10.10 -17.56
C LYS A 183 -7.37 8.84 -17.16
N LEU A 184 -6.18 8.69 -17.74
CA LEU A 184 -5.29 7.57 -17.49
C LEU A 184 -4.12 8.06 -16.63
N TYR A 185 -3.81 7.31 -15.59
CA TYR A 185 -2.68 7.53 -14.70
C TYR A 185 -1.79 6.30 -14.75
N GLN A 186 -0.56 6.50 -15.22
CA GLN A 186 0.41 5.42 -15.38
C GLN A 186 1.45 5.48 -14.26
N PHE A 187 1.76 4.34 -13.66
CA PHE A 187 2.79 4.20 -12.63
C PHE A 187 3.48 2.84 -12.74
N ILE A 188 4.68 2.72 -12.16
CA ILE A 188 5.47 1.48 -12.20
C ILE A 188 5.49 0.89 -10.79
N CYS A 189 5.20 -0.40 -10.69
CA CYS A 189 5.33 -1.18 -9.48
C CYS A 189 6.67 -1.92 -9.48
N LYS A 190 7.46 -1.77 -8.41
CA LYS A 190 8.75 -2.43 -8.18
C LYS A 190 8.60 -3.57 -7.17
N SER A 191 9.57 -4.47 -7.10
CA SER A 191 9.62 -5.47 -6.02
C SER A 191 9.82 -4.82 -4.66
N SER A 192 9.03 -5.17 -3.65
CA SER A 192 9.31 -4.81 -2.25
C SER A 192 10.34 -5.75 -1.63
N LEU A 193 10.07 -7.05 -1.76
CA LEU A 193 10.88 -8.14 -1.24
C LEU A 193 11.14 -9.16 -2.33
N ILE A 194 12.39 -9.54 -2.51
CA ILE A 194 12.77 -10.68 -3.34
C ILE A 194 12.94 -11.90 -2.44
N VAL A 195 12.28 -12.99 -2.82
CA VAL A 195 12.31 -14.26 -2.07
C VAL A 195 13.07 -15.30 -2.87
N ARG A 196 14.17 -15.83 -2.31
CA ARG A 196 14.93 -16.95 -2.89
C ARG A 196 14.86 -18.15 -1.96
N THR A 197 14.22 -19.23 -2.41
CA THR A 197 14.02 -20.44 -1.60
C THR A 197 14.97 -21.55 -2.00
N LYS A 198 15.44 -22.32 -1.03
CA LYS A 198 16.22 -23.54 -1.22
C LYS A 198 15.67 -24.65 -0.34
N ILE A 199 15.53 -25.85 -0.89
CA ILE A 199 15.04 -27.02 -0.17
C ILE A 199 16.12 -28.09 -0.18
N GLY A 200 16.51 -28.56 1.01
CA GLY A 200 17.50 -29.64 1.19
C GLY A 200 16.94 -30.79 2.02
N PRO A 201 17.33 -32.05 1.76
CA PRO A 201 16.95 -33.17 2.63
C PRO A 201 17.63 -33.07 4.00
N LEU A 202 16.93 -33.50 5.05
CA LEU A 202 17.51 -33.70 6.38
C LEU A 202 17.46 -35.18 6.73
N ALA A 203 18.45 -35.63 7.52
CA ALA A 203 18.45 -36.99 8.05
C ALA A 203 17.17 -37.24 8.86
N PRO A 204 16.57 -38.45 8.85
CA PRO A 204 15.40 -38.76 9.68
C PRO A 204 15.68 -38.57 11.18
N ALA A 205 14.67 -38.18 11.96
CA ALA A 205 14.82 -37.92 13.40
C ALA A 205 15.12 -39.19 14.21
N ALA A 206 14.63 -40.32 13.70
CA ALA A 206 14.71 -41.63 14.31
C ALA A 206 14.68 -42.71 13.22
N ARG A 207 15.04 -43.95 13.57
CA ARG A 207 15.01 -45.13 12.67
C ARG A 207 13.63 -45.43 12.06
N HIS A 208 12.55 -44.88 12.62
CA HIS A 208 11.18 -44.98 12.12
C HIS A 208 10.55 -43.61 11.77
N GLY A 209 11.35 -42.54 11.72
CA GLY A 209 10.88 -41.19 11.41
C GLY A 209 10.52 -41.03 9.94
N GLY A 210 9.53 -40.17 9.66
CA GLY A 210 9.19 -39.73 8.31
C GLY A 210 10.32 -38.96 7.64
N ARG A 211 10.16 -38.67 6.34
CA ARG A 211 11.13 -37.85 5.60
C ARG A 211 11.12 -36.41 6.12
N ARG A 212 12.29 -35.77 6.08
CA ARG A 212 12.50 -34.42 6.61
C ARG A 212 13.29 -33.56 5.63
N TRP A 213 13.03 -32.27 5.66
CA TRP A 213 13.67 -31.29 4.79
C TRP A 213 13.92 -29.98 5.52
N ALA A 214 15.02 -29.33 5.19
CA ALA A 214 15.26 -27.93 5.50
C ALA A 214 14.74 -27.09 4.33
N LEU A 215 13.85 -26.14 4.62
CA LEU A 215 13.42 -25.10 3.69
C LEU A 215 14.02 -23.78 4.18
N GLU A 216 14.98 -23.27 3.42
CA GLU A 216 15.60 -21.97 3.65
C GLU A 216 14.98 -20.96 2.68
N ALA A 217 14.71 -19.74 3.15
CA ALA A 217 14.36 -18.62 2.28
C ALA A 217 15.21 -17.40 2.63
N GLN A 218 15.74 -16.74 1.61
CA GLN A 218 16.39 -15.44 1.72
C GLN A 218 15.37 -14.37 1.32
N LEU A 219 15.13 -13.43 2.22
CA LEU A 219 14.23 -12.29 2.06
C LEU A 219 15.08 -11.04 1.92
N GLU A 220 15.18 -10.50 0.69
CA GLU A 220 15.97 -9.32 0.37
C GLU A 220 15.05 -8.10 0.25
N ASN A 221 15.28 -7.05 1.04
CA ASN A 221 14.56 -5.78 0.90
C ASN A 221 15.07 -5.04 -0.35
N CYS A 222 14.23 -4.96 -1.38
CA CYS A 222 14.53 -4.24 -2.61
C CYS A 222 13.79 -2.90 -2.73
N SER A 223 13.05 -2.52 -1.68
CA SER A 223 12.44 -1.21 -1.58
C SER A 223 13.44 -0.13 -1.19
N GLU A 224 13.03 1.13 -1.29
CA GLU A 224 13.83 2.28 -0.85
C GLU A 224 13.60 2.60 0.63
N ASP A 225 12.63 1.93 1.26
CA ASP A 225 12.16 2.18 2.62
C ASP A 225 12.59 1.04 3.58
N ILE A 226 12.58 1.34 4.87
CA ILE A 226 12.82 0.35 5.92
C ILE A 226 11.57 -0.53 6.08
N ILE A 227 11.78 -1.85 6.19
CA ILE A 227 10.72 -2.83 6.37
C ILE A 227 10.96 -3.63 7.66
N GLN A 228 9.94 -3.74 8.50
CA GLN A 228 9.92 -4.69 9.63
C GLN A 228 9.11 -5.93 9.26
N LEU A 229 9.74 -7.11 9.33
CA LEU A 229 9.04 -8.38 9.12
C LEU A 229 8.05 -8.63 10.25
N GLU A 230 6.79 -8.92 9.94
CA GLU A 230 5.78 -9.23 10.95
C GLU A 230 5.58 -10.73 11.13
N LYS A 231 5.59 -11.45 10.01
CA LYS A 231 5.22 -12.86 9.96
C LYS A 231 5.78 -13.51 8.71
N VAL A 232 6.41 -14.67 8.87
CA VAL A 232 6.78 -15.54 7.75
C VAL A 232 6.22 -16.91 8.09
N VAL A 233 5.33 -17.44 7.25
CA VAL A 233 4.61 -18.68 7.52
C VAL A 233 4.56 -19.55 6.28
N LEU A 234 4.70 -20.85 6.49
CA LEU A 234 4.52 -21.86 5.47
C LEU A 234 3.10 -22.41 5.54
N ASP A 235 2.31 -22.16 4.49
CA ASP A 235 1.00 -22.79 4.28
C ASP A 235 1.23 -24.15 3.61
N LEU A 236 1.17 -25.22 4.40
CA LEU A 236 1.58 -26.56 3.99
C LEU A 236 0.49 -27.34 3.24
N ALA A 237 0.93 -28.23 2.36
CA ALA A 237 0.08 -29.27 1.80
C ALA A 237 -0.26 -30.36 2.83
N ASP A 238 -1.35 -31.08 2.59
CA ASP A 238 -1.84 -32.12 3.49
C ASP A 238 -0.79 -33.21 3.80
N GLY A 239 -0.72 -33.62 5.06
CA GLY A 239 0.20 -34.67 5.53
C GLY A 239 1.62 -34.18 5.86
N LEU A 240 1.86 -32.86 5.79
CA LEU A 240 3.11 -32.23 6.22
C LEU A 240 2.90 -31.39 7.48
N GLY A 241 3.93 -31.32 8.31
CA GLY A 241 4.08 -30.34 9.39
C GLY A 241 5.40 -29.59 9.24
N TYR A 242 5.54 -28.46 9.93
CA TYR A 242 6.83 -27.77 10.02
C TYR A 242 7.12 -27.30 11.43
N ALA A 243 8.41 -27.21 11.75
CA ALA A 243 8.94 -26.43 12.86
C ALA A 243 9.52 -25.13 12.33
N ASP A 244 9.10 -24.01 12.94
CA ASP A 244 9.65 -22.69 12.67
C ASP A 244 10.96 -22.54 13.45
N CYS A 245 12.04 -22.17 12.78
CA CYS A 245 13.36 -21.96 13.40
C CYS A 245 13.73 -20.48 13.47
N ASN A 246 12.78 -19.58 13.20
CA ASN A 246 13.02 -18.15 13.12
C ASN A 246 12.78 -17.46 14.47
N TRP A 247 13.54 -16.40 14.74
CA TRP A 247 13.33 -15.44 15.84
C TRP A 247 13.31 -16.02 17.27
N GLU A 248 13.81 -17.25 17.47
CA GLU A 248 13.84 -17.89 18.79
C GLU A 248 14.81 -17.24 19.81
N ALA A 249 15.59 -16.24 19.42
CA ALA A 249 16.56 -15.53 20.24
C ALA A 249 15.94 -14.45 21.17
N GLY A 250 14.78 -14.75 21.77
CA GLY A 250 14.18 -13.99 22.88
C GLY A 250 13.85 -14.85 24.11
N ARG A 251 14.05 -16.18 24.05
CA ARG A 251 13.70 -17.11 25.15
C ARG A 251 14.77 -17.22 26.24
N GLY A 252 15.58 -16.19 26.41
CA GLY A 252 16.59 -16.07 27.46
C GLY A 252 16.11 -15.21 28.62
N GLY A 253 15.21 -15.77 29.46
CA GLY A 253 14.94 -15.36 30.84
C GLY A 253 14.94 -13.86 31.18
N GLY A 254 13.76 -13.25 31.14
CA GLY A 254 13.50 -11.94 31.76
C GLY A 254 12.17 -11.39 31.28
N ASP A 255 11.28 -11.05 32.22
CA ASP A 255 9.99 -10.41 31.94
C ASP A 255 10.20 -9.12 31.11
N GLY A 256 9.74 -9.15 29.87
CA GLY A 256 9.48 -7.96 29.06
C GLY A 256 10.55 -7.59 28.03
N ASP A 257 10.67 -8.34 26.94
CA ASP A 257 10.77 -7.74 25.60
C ASP A 257 10.26 -8.72 24.55
N GLY A 258 9.48 -8.23 23.58
CA GLY A 258 8.77 -9.06 22.61
C GLY A 258 9.71 -9.81 21.67
N ASP A 259 9.17 -10.84 21.03
CA ASP A 259 9.74 -11.48 19.83
C ASP A 259 10.34 -10.41 18.89
N ALA A 260 11.68 -10.31 18.87
CA ALA A 260 12.38 -9.20 18.23
C ALA A 260 12.35 -9.37 16.71
N ARG A 261 11.25 -8.92 16.12
CA ARG A 261 10.99 -8.95 14.69
C ARG A 261 12.08 -8.22 13.90
N PRO A 262 12.69 -8.85 12.87
CA PRO A 262 13.75 -8.22 12.09
C PRO A 262 13.30 -6.95 11.40
N VAL A 263 14.19 -5.98 11.37
CA VAL A 263 14.06 -4.75 10.61
C VAL A 263 15.13 -4.78 9.52
N LEU A 264 14.71 -4.65 8.27
CA LEU A 264 15.55 -4.71 7.09
C LEU A 264 15.65 -3.32 6.46
N HIS A 265 16.86 -2.79 6.39
CA HIS A 265 17.18 -1.63 5.59
C HIS A 265 17.20 -1.97 4.09
N PRO A 266 17.11 -0.98 3.19
CA PRO A 266 17.25 -1.20 1.75
C PRO A 266 18.51 -1.99 1.40
N GLY A 267 18.34 -3.10 0.68
CA GLY A 267 19.40 -4.02 0.26
C GLY A 267 19.80 -5.08 1.31
N GLU A 268 19.27 -5.02 2.53
CA GLU A 268 19.54 -6.05 3.53
C GLU A 268 18.77 -7.34 3.27
N VAL A 269 19.34 -8.44 3.76
CA VAL A 269 18.81 -9.79 3.56
C VAL A 269 18.61 -10.45 4.91
N GLU A 270 17.41 -10.96 5.14
CA GLU A 270 17.10 -11.86 6.25
C GLU A 270 17.03 -13.30 5.76
N GLN A 271 17.66 -14.22 6.49
CA GLN A 271 17.56 -15.65 6.21
C GLN A 271 16.61 -16.31 7.20
N VAL A 272 15.57 -16.95 6.67
CA VAL A 272 14.61 -17.74 7.44
C VAL A 272 14.74 -19.22 7.11
N CYS A 273 14.43 -20.08 8.09
CA CYS A 273 14.54 -21.52 7.97
C CYS A 273 13.33 -22.23 8.61
N PHE A 274 12.86 -23.27 7.93
CA PHE A 274 11.80 -24.15 8.40
C PHE A 274 12.26 -25.60 8.28
N VAL A 275 11.97 -26.42 9.28
CA VAL A 275 12.14 -27.87 9.19
C VAL A 275 10.79 -28.49 8.85
N VAL A 276 10.64 -29.00 7.63
CA VAL A 276 9.43 -29.65 7.14
C VAL A 276 9.55 -31.15 7.36
N GLU A 277 8.50 -31.76 7.92
CA GLU A 277 8.46 -33.19 8.23
C GLU A 277 7.14 -33.82 7.75
N GLU A 278 7.19 -35.08 7.31
CA GLU A 278 5.96 -35.85 7.10
C GLU A 278 5.30 -36.12 8.46
N ALA A 279 4.05 -35.69 8.63
CA ALA A 279 3.33 -35.86 9.87
C ALA A 279 3.05 -37.36 10.12
N GLY A 280 3.41 -37.83 11.31
CA GLY A 280 3.26 -39.24 11.69
C GLY A 280 1.81 -39.70 11.68
N GLY A 281 1.51 -40.82 11.00
CA GLY A 281 0.16 -41.38 10.90
C GLY A 281 -0.70 -40.82 9.76
N SER A 282 -0.24 -39.76 9.10
CA SER A 282 -0.85 -39.25 7.86
C SER A 282 -0.43 -40.10 6.65
N PRO A 283 -1.23 -40.12 5.56
CA PRO A 283 -0.74 -40.60 4.29
C PRO A 283 0.54 -39.85 3.92
N ARG A 284 1.54 -40.56 3.36
CA ARG A 284 2.75 -39.92 2.84
C ARG A 284 2.37 -38.76 1.92
N ALA A 285 3.14 -37.68 1.98
CA ALA A 285 2.95 -36.53 1.11
C ALA A 285 2.90 -37.02 -0.35
N GLN A 286 1.76 -36.76 -1.01
CA GLN A 286 1.54 -37.25 -2.36
C GLN A 286 2.51 -36.55 -3.31
N GLN A 287 3.14 -37.35 -4.17
CA GLN A 287 3.89 -36.78 -5.28
C GLN A 287 2.87 -36.22 -6.27
N GLY A 288 3.05 -34.96 -6.66
CA GLY A 288 2.29 -34.38 -7.76
C GLY A 288 2.56 -35.14 -9.06
N GLU A 289 1.78 -34.87 -10.10
CA GLU A 289 1.90 -35.53 -11.41
C GLU A 289 3.33 -35.45 -11.99
N ASP A 290 4.09 -34.41 -11.64
CA ASP A 290 5.49 -34.19 -12.02
C ASP A 290 6.53 -34.95 -11.17
N GLY A 291 6.09 -35.82 -10.26
CA GLY A 291 6.95 -36.56 -9.32
C GLY A 291 7.58 -35.69 -8.22
N ARG A 292 7.18 -34.42 -8.08
CA ARG A 292 7.63 -33.52 -7.01
C ARG A 292 6.78 -33.69 -5.76
N ILE A 293 7.42 -33.68 -4.60
CA ILE A 293 6.73 -33.56 -3.31
C ILE A 293 6.45 -32.07 -3.11
N MET A 294 5.16 -31.72 -3.08
CA MET A 294 4.71 -30.35 -2.90
C MET A 294 4.65 -30.03 -1.41
N PHE A 295 5.32 -28.96 -0.99
CA PHE A 295 5.35 -28.57 0.41
C PHE A 295 4.28 -27.57 0.74
N GLY A 296 4.06 -26.57 -0.11
CA GLY A 296 3.14 -25.49 0.25
C GLY A 296 3.49 -24.16 -0.39
N ILE A 297 3.01 -23.07 0.21
CA ILE A 297 3.28 -21.69 -0.19
C ILE A 297 3.90 -20.94 1.00
N LEU A 298 4.97 -20.19 0.75
CA LEU A 298 5.56 -19.31 1.76
C LEU A 298 4.84 -17.95 1.69
N GLY A 299 4.23 -17.53 2.80
CA GLY A 299 3.63 -16.22 2.98
C GLY A 299 4.50 -15.33 3.87
N ILE A 300 4.74 -14.11 3.43
CA ILE A 300 5.56 -13.10 4.11
C ILE A 300 4.70 -11.86 4.32
N GLY A 301 4.56 -11.42 5.56
CA GLY A 301 3.90 -10.18 5.93
C GLY A 301 4.87 -9.23 6.62
N TRP A 302 4.77 -7.94 6.30
CA TRP A 302 5.65 -6.91 6.84
C TRP A 302 4.94 -5.59 7.06
N ARG A 303 5.61 -4.71 7.81
CA ARG A 303 5.26 -3.30 7.97
C ARG A 303 6.36 -2.42 7.42
N GLY A 304 6.00 -1.50 6.53
CA GLY A 304 6.85 -0.40 6.11
C GLY A 304 6.68 0.82 7.01
N GLU A 305 7.26 1.94 6.57
CA GLU A 305 7.11 3.22 7.24
C GLU A 305 5.63 3.61 7.41
N MET A 306 5.35 4.38 8.46
CA MET A 306 3.99 4.85 8.79
C MET A 306 2.96 3.75 9.04
N GLY A 307 3.40 2.51 9.26
CA GLY A 307 2.51 1.38 9.54
C GLY A 307 1.81 0.81 8.31
N ASN A 308 2.29 1.15 7.10
CA ASN A 308 1.84 0.50 5.88
C ASN A 308 2.12 -1.00 5.95
N ARG A 309 1.13 -1.82 5.59
CA ARG A 309 1.25 -3.28 5.61
C ARG A 309 1.47 -3.78 4.20
N GLY A 310 2.39 -4.72 4.08
CA GLY A 310 2.60 -5.47 2.85
C GLY A 310 2.52 -6.98 3.09
N PHE A 311 2.17 -7.70 2.06
CA PHE A 311 2.13 -9.16 2.05
C PHE A 311 2.57 -9.72 0.69
N LEU A 312 3.37 -10.78 0.71
CA LEU A 312 3.83 -11.49 -0.47
C LEU A 312 3.65 -12.99 -0.25
N SER A 313 3.25 -13.70 -1.29
CA SER A 313 3.20 -15.16 -1.30
C SER A 313 4.02 -15.70 -2.45
N THR A 314 4.80 -16.74 -2.20
CA THR A 314 5.51 -17.46 -3.27
C THR A 314 4.55 -18.31 -4.11
N GLY A 315 5.01 -18.82 -5.25
CA GLY A 315 4.38 -19.98 -5.88
C GLY A 315 4.48 -21.23 -5.01
N LYS A 316 3.85 -22.34 -5.46
CA LYS A 316 3.93 -23.62 -4.76
C LYS A 316 5.37 -24.13 -4.75
N LEU A 317 5.91 -24.32 -3.55
CA LEU A 317 7.24 -24.85 -3.29
C LEU A 317 7.19 -26.37 -3.25
N GLY A 318 8.27 -27.01 -3.72
CA GLY A 318 8.38 -28.46 -3.71
C GLY A 318 9.75 -28.91 -4.19
N THR A 319 10.07 -30.16 -3.88
CA THR A 319 11.35 -30.77 -4.27
C THR A 319 11.12 -32.10 -4.95
N ARG A 320 12.08 -32.53 -5.76
CA ARG A 320 12.07 -33.89 -6.30
C ARG A 320 12.59 -34.85 -5.21
N PRO A 321 11.98 -36.03 -5.03
CA PRO A 321 12.54 -37.04 -4.16
C PRO A 321 13.94 -37.41 -4.67
N ILE A 322 14.90 -37.44 -3.76
CA ILE A 322 16.23 -37.96 -4.06
C ILE A 322 16.10 -39.48 -4.11
N ALA A 323 16.50 -40.06 -5.23
CA ALA A 323 16.50 -41.50 -5.47
C ALA A 323 17.49 -42.23 -4.55
#